data_AF-A0A0F9DQX5-F1
#
_entry.id   AF-A0A0F9DQX5-F1
#
_cell.length_a   1.000
_cell.length_b   1.000
_cell.length_c   1.000
_cell.angle_alpha   90.00
_cell.angle_beta   90.00
_cell.angle_gamma   90.00
#
_symmetry.space_group_name_H-M   'P 1'
#
loop_
_entity.id
_entity.type
_entity.pdbx_description
1 polymer ?
#
loop_
_entity_poly.entity_id
_entity_poly.type
_entity_poly.pdbx_seq_one_letter_code
_entity_poly.pdbx_strand_id
1 'polypeptide(L)'
;ATGRAAKAVLTRSKELDGDAWQTLPQLAEALDAQHPLAATLLRRAVIRHTLTYGKSKRYRHAARHLLECQASDALITDYEGFASHATFVDTLRRKHARKPAFWQKLQ
;
A
#
# COMPACT_ATOMS: atom_id res chain seq x y z
N ALA A 1 12.12 -16.25 8.83
CA ALA A 1 12.45 -14.89 9.34
C ALA A 1 11.36 -13.86 9.05
N THR A 2 10.66 -13.96 7.92
CA THR A 2 9.57 -13.08 7.45
C THR A 2 8.39 -12.95 8.43
N GLY A 3 8.00 -14.01 9.13
CA GLY A 3 6.87 -13.96 10.08
C GLY A 3 7.01 -12.94 11.22
N ARG A 4 8.23 -12.72 11.75
CA ARG A 4 8.47 -11.67 12.76
C ARG A 4 8.32 -10.26 12.17
N ALA A 5 8.81 -10.06 10.95
CA ALA A 5 8.67 -8.79 10.24
C ALA A 5 7.20 -8.51 9.91
N ALA A 6 6.45 -9.51 9.43
CA ALA A 6 5.03 -9.39 9.15
C ALA A 6 4.23 -8.99 10.40
N LYS A 7 4.47 -9.67 11.53
CA LYS A 7 3.84 -9.31 12.81
C LYS A 7 4.14 -7.87 13.23
N ALA A 8 5.39 -7.42 13.09
CA ALA A 8 5.77 -6.05 13.40
C ALA A 8 5.02 -5.03 12.51
N VAL A 9 4.87 -5.32 11.22
CA VAL A 9 4.10 -4.49 10.28
C VAL A 9 2.63 -4.41 10.68
N LEU A 10 1.99 -5.53 11.03
CA LEU A 10 0.59 -5.56 11.44
C LEU A 10 0.38 -4.75 12.73
N THR A 11 1.18 -5.02 13.76
CA THR A 11 1.08 -4.34 15.06
C THR A 11 1.34 -2.83 14.96
N ARG A 12 2.32 -2.41 14.14
CA ARG A 12 2.79 -1.01 14.07
C ARG A 12 2.44 -0.33 12.75
N SER A 13 1.38 -0.80 12.08
CA SER A 13 0.96 -0.31 10.76
C SER A 13 0.72 1.20 10.68
N LYS A 14 0.33 1.83 11.79
CA LYS A 14 0.12 3.29 11.90
C LYS A 14 1.42 4.09 11.99
N GLU A 15 2.52 3.44 12.37
CA GLU A 15 3.85 4.05 12.55
C GLU A 15 4.73 3.92 11.30
N LEU A 16 4.25 3.25 10.25
CA LEU A 16 4.99 3.07 9.00
C LEU A 16 5.28 4.42 8.34
N ASP A 17 6.57 4.75 8.20
CA ASP A 17 7.00 5.93 7.48
C ASP A 17 6.85 5.76 5.96
N GLY A 18 5.75 6.27 5.41
CA GLY A 18 5.49 6.24 3.98
C GLY A 18 6.44 7.06 3.12
N ASP A 19 7.33 7.89 3.69
CA ASP A 19 8.40 8.54 2.94
C ASP A 19 9.59 7.61 2.68
N ALA A 20 9.69 6.48 3.37
CA ALA A 20 10.65 5.40 3.08
C ALA A 20 10.27 4.61 1.80
N TRP A 21 10.04 5.35 0.71
CA TRP A 21 9.44 4.91 -0.55
C TRP A 21 10.27 3.91 -1.36
N GLN A 22 11.53 3.68 -0.99
CA GLN A 22 12.40 2.64 -1.57
C GLN A 22 12.43 1.39 -0.69
N THR A 23 12.51 1.56 0.63
CA THR A 23 12.65 0.47 1.58
C THR A 23 11.33 -0.28 1.80
N LEU A 24 10.21 0.43 1.98
CA LEU A 24 8.93 -0.25 2.25
C LEU A 24 8.48 -1.16 1.09
N PRO A 25 8.63 -0.78 -0.20
CA PRO A 25 8.30 -1.69 -1.30
C PRO A 25 9.19 -2.94 -1.36
N GLN A 26 10.49 -2.82 -1.08
CA GLN A 26 11.39 -3.99 -1.04
C GLN A 26 10.99 -4.97 0.08
N LEU A 27 10.62 -4.44 1.24
CA LEU A 27 10.06 -5.26 2.32
C LEU A 27 8.72 -5.88 1.93
N ALA A 28 7.88 -5.16 1.18
CA ALA A 28 6.62 -5.71 0.67
C ALA A 28 6.85 -6.88 -0.29
N GLU A 29 7.77 -6.74 -1.24
CA GLU A 29 8.17 -7.81 -2.16
C GLU A 29 8.66 -9.05 -1.41
N ALA A 30 9.48 -8.88 -0.36
CA ALA A 30 9.98 -9.98 0.46
C ALA A 30 8.89 -10.69 1.29
N LEU A 31 7.78 -10.02 1.57
CA LEU A 31 6.67 -10.56 2.37
C LEU A 31 5.52 -11.12 1.52
N ASP A 32 5.41 -10.72 0.25
CA ASP A 32 4.20 -10.90 -0.56
C ASP A 32 3.72 -12.36 -0.65
N ALA A 33 4.65 -13.30 -0.85
CA ALA A 33 4.33 -14.70 -1.06
C ALA A 33 3.78 -15.41 0.20
N GLN A 34 4.15 -14.96 1.39
CA GLN A 34 3.81 -15.64 2.67
C GLN A 34 2.91 -14.79 3.58
N HIS A 35 2.94 -13.47 3.41
CA HIS A 35 2.28 -12.51 4.27
C HIS A 35 1.68 -11.35 3.44
N PRO A 36 0.71 -11.65 2.55
CA PRO A 36 0.19 -10.68 1.58
C PRO A 36 -0.48 -9.45 2.24
N LEU A 37 -1.10 -9.63 3.41
CA LEU A 37 -1.66 -8.51 4.18
C LEU A 37 -0.58 -7.55 4.67
N ALA A 38 0.53 -8.05 5.23
CA ALA A 38 1.64 -7.22 5.68
C ALA A 38 2.30 -6.48 4.51
N ALA A 39 2.53 -7.17 3.39
CA ALA A 39 3.05 -6.56 2.17
C ALA A 39 2.13 -5.42 1.66
N THR A 40 0.82 -5.64 1.70
CA THR A 40 -0.20 -4.65 1.34
C THR A 40 -0.12 -3.41 2.24
N LEU A 41 0.03 -3.56 3.55
CA LEU A 41 0.10 -2.40 4.47
C LEU A 41 1.34 -1.52 4.22
N LEU A 42 2.48 -2.13 3.90
CA LEU A 42 3.71 -1.42 3.53
C LEU A 42 3.50 -0.56 2.26
N ARG A 43 2.95 -1.16 1.20
CA ARG A 43 2.61 -0.45 -0.05
C ARG A 43 1.58 0.67 0.19
N ARG A 44 0.53 0.41 0.99
CA ARG A 44 -0.48 1.41 1.34
C ARG A 44 0.09 2.60 2.10
N ALA A 45 1.11 2.40 2.94
CA ALA A 45 1.81 3.51 3.60
C ALA A 45 2.48 4.44 2.58
N VAL A 46 3.21 3.89 1.60
CA VAL A 46 3.85 4.66 0.52
C VAL A 46 2.82 5.38 -0.35
N ILE A 47 1.72 4.72 -0.71
CA ILE A 47 0.63 5.32 -1.51
C ILE A 47 0.02 6.51 -0.78
N ARG A 48 -0.38 6.32 0.49
CA ARG A 48 -0.98 7.38 1.31
C ARG A 48 -0.04 8.58 1.43
N HIS A 49 1.24 8.36 1.72
CA HIS A 49 2.21 9.44 1.83
C HIS A 49 2.37 10.18 0.49
N THR A 50 2.57 9.43 -0.60
CA THR A 50 2.75 9.99 -1.95
C THR A 50 1.58 10.89 -2.34
N LEU A 51 0.34 10.46 -2.08
CA LEU A 51 -0.85 11.24 -2.42
C LEU A 51 -1.08 12.41 -1.46
N THR A 52 -0.92 12.20 -0.15
CA THR A 52 -1.10 13.24 0.87
C THR A 52 -0.17 14.42 0.62
N TYR A 53 1.12 14.15 0.39
CA TYR A 53 2.14 15.19 0.20
C TYR A 53 2.36 15.58 -1.27
N GLY A 54 1.52 15.08 -2.19
CA GLY A 54 1.58 15.47 -3.61
C GLY A 54 2.92 15.20 -4.29
N LYS A 55 3.59 14.09 -3.95
CA LYS A 55 4.89 13.69 -4.54
C LYS A 55 4.70 13.19 -5.97
N SER A 56 4.39 14.09 -6.91
CA SER A 56 4.01 13.77 -8.29
C SER A 56 5.02 12.88 -9.03
N LYS A 57 6.33 13.09 -8.80
CA LYS A 57 7.41 12.23 -9.33
C LYS A 57 7.28 10.75 -8.92
N ARG A 58 6.58 10.44 -7.83
CA ARG A 58 6.34 9.08 -7.33
C ARG A 58 5.00 8.48 -7.77
N TYR A 59 4.14 9.21 -8.50
CA TYR A 59 2.80 8.73 -8.85
C TYR A 59 2.80 7.44 -9.66
N ARG A 60 3.75 7.27 -10.59
CA ARG A 60 3.89 6.02 -11.37
C ARG A 60 4.14 4.82 -10.44
N HIS A 61 5.01 4.98 -9.45
CA HIS A 61 5.30 3.94 -8.47
C HIS A 61 4.12 3.67 -7.55
N ALA A 62 3.47 4.72 -7.04
CA ALA A 62 2.28 4.56 -6.20
C ALA A 62 1.12 3.88 -6.94
N ALA A 63 0.94 4.18 -8.23
CA ALA A 63 -0.07 3.51 -9.06
C ALA A 63 0.25 2.02 -9.24
N ARG A 64 1.51 1.67 -9.54
CA ARG A 64 1.97 0.28 -9.59
C ARG A 64 1.72 -0.45 -8.26
N HIS A 65 2.07 0.17 -7.13
CA HIS A 65 1.81 -0.40 -5.82
C HIS A 65 0.33 -0.60 -5.52
N LEU A 66 -0.56 0.24 -6.06
CA LEU A 66 -2.00 0.05 -5.91
C LEU A 66 -2.48 -1.19 -6.69
N LEU A 67 -1.94 -1.42 -7.90
CA LEU A 67 -2.21 -2.64 -8.68
C LEU A 67 -1.65 -3.89 -8.01
N GLU A 68 -0.45 -3.82 -7.43
CA GLU A 68 0.12 -4.91 -6.61
C GLU A 68 -0.79 -5.21 -5.41
N CYS A 69 -1.30 -4.18 -4.71
CA CYS A 69 -2.28 -4.37 -3.63
C CYS A 69 -3.60 -4.99 -4.12
N GLN A 70 -3.96 -4.82 -5.39
CA GLN A 70 -5.16 -5.44 -5.96
C GLN A 70 -4.91 -6.91 -6.27
N ALA A 71 -3.73 -7.26 -6.77
CA ALA A 71 -3.33 -8.66 -6.94
C ALA A 71 -3.26 -9.40 -5.59
N SER A 72 -2.71 -8.76 -4.55
CA SER A 72 -2.66 -9.33 -3.19
C SER A 72 -4.05 -9.54 -2.58
N ASP A 73 -5.08 -8.77 -2.98
CA ASP A 73 -6.43 -8.87 -2.42
C ASP A 73 -7.03 -10.28 -2.59
N ALA A 74 -6.77 -10.92 -3.72
CA ALA A 74 -7.22 -12.29 -3.98
C ALA A 74 -6.55 -13.35 -3.08
N LEU A 75 -5.42 -13.01 -2.44
CA LEU A 75 -4.67 -13.88 -1.56
C LEU A 75 -4.94 -13.60 -0.07
N ILE A 76 -5.58 -12.49 0.26
CA ILE A 76 -5.90 -12.09 1.63
C ILE A 76 -7.25 -12.67 2.03
N THR A 77 -7.24 -13.68 2.90
CA THR A 77 -8.45 -14.35 3.40
C THR A 77 -9.06 -13.65 4.62
N ASP A 78 -8.23 -12.99 5.43
CA ASP A 78 -8.63 -12.16 6.55
C ASP A 78 -7.82 -10.87 6.55
N TYR A 79 -8.51 -9.75 6.71
CA TYR A 79 -7.91 -8.42 6.78
C TYR A 79 -7.55 -8.02 8.21
N GLU A 80 -7.82 -8.82 9.24
CA GLU A 80 -7.42 -8.58 10.64
C GLU A 80 -7.83 -7.19 11.17
N GLY A 81 -9.03 -6.72 10.77
CA GLY A 81 -9.54 -5.40 11.14
C GLY A 81 -9.00 -4.23 10.33
N PHE A 82 -8.10 -4.48 9.36
CA PHE A 82 -7.70 -3.49 8.36
C PHE A 82 -8.78 -3.33 7.27
N ALA A 83 -8.75 -2.20 6.57
CA ALA A 83 -9.67 -1.96 5.46
C ALA A 83 -9.42 -2.97 4.32
N SER A 84 -10.49 -3.49 3.71
CA SER A 84 -10.39 -4.26 2.46
C SER A 84 -9.77 -3.41 1.33
N HIS A 85 -9.35 -4.04 0.24
CA HIS A 85 -8.84 -3.32 -0.92
C HIS A 85 -9.86 -2.31 -1.46
N ALA A 86 -11.12 -2.73 -1.63
CA ALA A 86 -12.21 -1.87 -2.09
C ALA A 86 -12.37 -0.62 -1.20
N THR A 87 -12.45 -0.81 0.14
CA THR A 87 -12.60 0.31 1.09
C THR A 87 -11.40 1.25 1.07
N PHE A 88 -10.18 0.72 0.89
CA PHE A 88 -8.98 1.52 0.76
C PHE A 88 -8.99 2.38 -0.52
N VAL A 89 -9.30 1.80 -1.68
CA VAL A 89 -9.39 2.52 -2.97
C VAL A 89 -10.46 3.61 -2.92
N ASP A 90 -11.64 3.27 -2.41
CA ASP A 90 -12.76 4.21 -2.25
C ASP A 90 -12.37 5.40 -1.35
N THR A 91 -11.67 5.14 -0.25
CA THR A 91 -11.11 6.19 0.61
C THR A 91 -10.08 7.06 -0.13
N LEU A 92 -9.19 6.46 -0.93
CA LEU A 92 -8.24 7.22 -1.75
C LEU A 92 -8.97 8.11 -2.78
N ARG A 93 -9.99 7.57 -3.46
CA ARG A 93 -10.77 8.32 -4.46
C ARG A 93 -11.46 9.51 -3.84
N ARG A 94 -12.13 9.35 -2.69
CA ARG A 94 -12.74 10.48 -1.96
C ARG A 94 -11.72 11.55 -1.56
N LYS A 95 -10.59 11.14 -0.96
CA LYS A 95 -9.59 12.10 -0.44
C LYS A 95 -8.76 12.78 -1.54
N HIS A 96 -8.59 12.11 -2.68
CA HIS A 96 -7.63 12.51 -3.71
C HIS A 96 -8.24 12.58 -5.12
N ALA A 97 -9.56 12.78 -5.24
CA ALA A 97 -10.26 12.93 -6.52
C ALA A 97 -9.60 13.98 -7.44
N ARG A 98 -9.13 15.09 -6.87
CA ARG A 98 -8.49 16.22 -7.58
C ARG A 98 -7.04 15.96 -8.04
N LYS A 99 -6.61 14.69 -8.12
CA LYS A 99 -5.27 14.29 -8.61
C LYS A 99 -5.38 13.45 -9.89
N PRO A 100 -5.88 14.02 -11.01
CA PRO A 100 -6.12 13.26 -12.25
C PRO A 100 -4.83 12.61 -12.79
N ALA A 101 -3.69 13.29 -12.66
CA ALA A 101 -2.39 12.76 -13.09
C ALA A 101 -1.96 11.48 -12.36
N PHE A 102 -2.48 11.21 -11.16
CA PHE A 102 -2.30 9.92 -10.48
C PHE A 102 -3.26 8.87 -11.03
N TRP A 103 -4.55 9.20 -11.11
CA TRP A 103 -5.59 8.26 -11.54
C TRP A 103 -5.40 7.77 -12.98
N GLN A 104 -4.88 8.62 -13.86
CA GLN A 104 -4.50 8.26 -15.24
C GLN A 104 -3.34 7.25 -15.31
N LYS A 105 -2.61 6.99 -14.22
CA LYS A 105 -1.54 5.97 -14.18
C LYS A 105 -2.05 4.57 -13.85
N LEU A 106 -3.33 4.42 -13.53
CA LEU A 106 -3.98 3.13 -13.31
C LEU A 106 -4.61 2.54 -14.59
N GLN A 107 -4.41 3.23 -15.72
CA GLN A 107 -4.83 2.77 -17.05
C GLN A 107 -3.73 1.93 -17.70
#